data_AF-A6JHR5-F1
#
_entry.id   AF-A6JHR5-F1
#
_cell.length_a   1.000
_cell.length_b   1.000
_cell.length_c   1.000
_cell.angle_alpha   90.00
_cell.angle_beta   90.00
_cell.angle_gamma   90.00
#
_symmetry.space_group_name_H-M   'P 1'
#
loop_
_entity.id
_entity.type
_entity.pdbx_description
1 polymer ?
#
loop_
_entity_poly.entity_id
_entity_poly.type
_entity_poly.pdbx_seq_one_letter_code
_entity_poly.pdbx_strand_id
1 'polypeptide(L)'
;MPSLIPVLFQLSDARHRGLMDMMGGVLEVKKEDILRMVIPQPPFMSKPDALWSEEERKQFKEYEKKVKELNEERDKYRKSLEAELKKLQNAIQENTQNFDEHLKRLFERRVKAEMVINQEELKINNIVFSLLLDEELSSREQFLNNYLQKKQDEKTKTSEAIQKAREDLDVFKENHDTLVAEDKVLDRSFKKEFSDISGHQVDVLYKLFKRRPRVPKQKTQTEVNTLVPYGERPGSGKLNKETFAQLMKSMDELDNVSNMPEGLDPSVWEHFCATRRAKVENEYKV
;
A
#
# COMPACT_ATOMS: atom_id res chain seq x y z
N MET A 1 -60.52 -49.80 -1.87
CA MET A 1 -59.57 -50.85 -1.49
C MET A 1 -59.79 -51.17 -0.02
N PRO A 2 -60.47 -52.28 0.33
CA PRO A 2 -60.81 -52.60 1.71
C PRO A 2 -59.61 -53.18 2.48
N SER A 3 -59.63 -52.90 3.77
CA SER A 3 -58.70 -53.21 4.85
C SER A 3 -58.21 -54.67 4.95
N LEU A 4 -56.89 -54.86 4.96
CA LEU A 4 -56.20 -56.14 5.24
C LEU A 4 -55.64 -56.25 6.67
N ILE A 5 -56.22 -55.56 7.65
CA ILE A 5 -55.69 -55.50 9.03
C ILE A 5 -56.37 -56.43 10.09
N PRO A 6 -57.49 -57.16 9.90
CA PRO A 6 -58.05 -57.92 11.04
C PRO A 6 -57.38 -59.26 11.38
N VAL A 7 -56.58 -59.85 10.48
CA VAL A 7 -56.22 -61.29 10.60
C VAL A 7 -55.02 -61.54 11.52
N LEU A 8 -54.11 -60.57 11.68
CA LEU A 8 -52.92 -60.72 12.53
C LEU A 8 -53.24 -60.65 14.04
N PHE A 9 -54.35 -60.02 14.43
CA PHE A 9 -54.72 -59.86 15.84
C PHE A 9 -55.37 -61.14 16.42
N GLN A 10 -56.25 -61.81 15.65
CA GLN A 10 -56.98 -63.02 16.10
C GLN A 10 -56.09 -64.28 16.22
N LEU A 11 -55.07 -64.44 15.35
CA LEU A 11 -54.11 -65.55 15.44
C LEU A 11 -53.23 -65.47 16.70
N SER A 12 -52.99 -64.27 17.23
CA SER A 12 -52.26 -64.09 18.50
C SER A 12 -53.07 -64.58 19.69
N ASP A 13 -54.39 -64.35 19.64
CA ASP A 13 -55.34 -64.61 20.72
C ASP A 13 -55.70 -66.10 20.83
N ALA A 14 -55.86 -66.81 19.70
CA ALA A 14 -56.04 -68.27 19.69
C ALA A 14 -54.78 -69.03 20.17
N ARG A 15 -53.58 -68.57 19.78
CA ARG A 15 -52.32 -69.15 20.26
C ARG A 15 -52.09 -68.90 21.75
N HIS A 16 -52.40 -67.71 22.24
CA HIS A 16 -52.26 -67.37 23.65
C HIS A 16 -53.25 -68.17 24.53
N ARG A 17 -54.50 -68.33 24.07
CA ARG A 17 -55.48 -69.23 24.70
C ARG A 17 -55.03 -70.69 24.70
N GLY A 18 -54.53 -71.20 23.56
CA GLY A 18 -54.01 -72.56 23.48
C GLY A 18 -52.80 -72.80 24.40
N LEU A 19 -51.93 -71.80 24.56
CA LEU A 19 -50.80 -71.88 25.50
C LEU A 19 -51.27 -71.84 26.97
N MET A 20 -52.29 -71.04 27.28
CA MET A 20 -52.93 -71.01 28.60
C MET A 20 -53.56 -72.36 28.94
N ASP A 21 -54.32 -72.96 28.02
CA ASP A 21 -55.01 -74.23 28.25
C ASP A 21 -54.07 -75.44 28.27
N MET A 22 -52.97 -75.43 27.50
CA MET A 22 -52.05 -76.56 27.40
C MET A 22 -50.84 -76.48 28.36
N MET A 23 -50.31 -75.28 28.64
CA MET A 23 -49.09 -75.10 29.45
C MET A 23 -49.20 -73.94 30.46
N GLY A 24 -50.41 -73.53 30.84
CA GLY A 24 -50.62 -72.48 31.86
C GLY A 24 -50.07 -71.11 31.46
N GLY A 25 -49.87 -70.86 30.16
CA GLY A 25 -49.49 -69.55 29.62
C GLY A 25 -47.99 -69.31 29.50
N VAL A 26 -47.13 -70.29 29.83
CA VAL A 26 -45.67 -70.14 29.79
C VAL A 26 -45.06 -71.18 28.84
N LEU A 27 -44.41 -70.71 27.78
CA LEU A 27 -43.78 -71.56 26.75
C LEU A 27 -42.36 -72.00 27.13
N GLU A 28 -41.64 -71.16 27.87
CA GLU A 28 -40.27 -71.41 28.35
C GLU A 28 -40.15 -71.04 29.82
N VAL A 29 -39.73 -71.99 30.66
CA VAL A 29 -39.40 -71.72 32.06
C VAL A 29 -38.11 -70.89 32.08
N LYS A 30 -38.23 -69.61 32.38
CA LYS A 30 -37.08 -68.73 32.56
C LYS A 30 -36.45 -68.99 33.91
N LYS A 31 -35.12 -68.79 34.03
CA LYS A 31 -34.43 -68.86 35.33
C LYS A 31 -35.02 -67.87 36.35
N GLU A 32 -35.64 -66.79 35.87
CA GLU A 32 -36.39 -65.81 36.66
C GLU A 32 -37.64 -66.39 37.34
N ASP A 33 -38.24 -67.44 36.78
CA ASP A 33 -39.47 -68.05 37.29
C ASP A 33 -39.22 -68.81 38.61
N ILE A 34 -37.98 -69.24 38.86
CA ILE A 34 -37.52 -69.84 40.13
C ILE A 34 -37.76 -68.87 41.30
N LEU A 35 -37.67 -67.56 41.06
CA LEU A 35 -37.94 -66.54 42.08
C LEU A 35 -39.43 -66.40 42.42
N ARG A 36 -40.33 -66.82 41.52
CA ARG A 36 -41.79 -66.74 41.67
C ARG A 36 -42.43 -68.08 42.05
N MET A 37 -41.68 -69.17 41.93
CA MET A 37 -42.17 -70.50 42.23
C MET A 37 -42.44 -70.65 43.73
N VAL A 38 -43.59 -71.23 44.07
CA VAL A 38 -43.98 -71.54 45.44
C VAL A 38 -44.39 -73.01 45.49
N ILE A 39 -43.76 -73.79 46.37
CA ILE A 39 -44.14 -75.19 46.56
C ILE A 39 -45.37 -75.21 47.49
N PRO A 40 -46.52 -75.71 47.01
CA PRO A 40 -47.75 -75.71 47.79
C PRO A 40 -47.61 -76.58 49.04
N GLN A 41 -48.12 -76.08 50.16
CA GLN A 41 -48.09 -76.82 51.42
C GLN A 41 -48.98 -78.07 51.30
N PRO A 42 -48.50 -79.24 51.74
CA PRO A 42 -49.30 -80.45 51.77
C PRO A 42 -50.54 -80.27 52.66
N PRO A 43 -51.74 -80.70 52.24
CA PRO A 43 -52.99 -80.45 52.96
C PRO A 43 -53.02 -80.94 54.42
N PHE A 44 -52.30 -82.02 54.72
CA PHE A 44 -52.23 -82.61 56.06
C PHE A 44 -51.41 -81.78 57.07
N MET A 45 -50.58 -80.82 56.61
CA MET A 45 -49.86 -79.89 57.50
C MET A 45 -50.78 -78.94 58.27
N SER A 46 -52.07 -78.88 57.91
CA SER A 46 -53.09 -78.16 58.68
C SER A 46 -53.55 -78.90 59.94
N LYS A 47 -53.24 -80.20 60.07
CA LYS A 47 -53.58 -81.05 61.23
C LYS A 47 -52.36 -81.25 62.14
N PRO A 48 -52.54 -81.42 63.47
CA PRO A 48 -51.44 -81.62 64.41
C PRO A 48 -50.52 -82.80 64.06
N ASP A 49 -49.20 -82.61 64.19
CA ASP A 49 -48.13 -83.56 63.82
C ASP A 49 -48.24 -84.95 64.49
N ALA A 50 -48.92 -84.99 65.64
CA ALA A 50 -49.19 -86.23 66.38
C ALA A 50 -50.17 -87.17 65.66
N LEU A 51 -50.96 -86.66 64.70
CA LEU A 51 -51.97 -87.40 63.95
C LEU A 51 -51.50 -87.83 62.55
N TRP A 52 -50.24 -87.55 62.21
CA TRP A 52 -49.70 -87.91 60.90
C TRP A 52 -49.38 -89.40 60.82
N SER A 53 -49.85 -90.03 59.76
CA SER A 53 -49.41 -91.36 59.33
C SER A 53 -47.93 -91.38 58.92
N GLU A 54 -47.31 -92.55 58.87
CA GLU A 54 -45.92 -92.69 58.42
C GLU A 54 -45.71 -92.18 56.98
N GLU A 55 -46.71 -92.37 56.12
CA GLU A 55 -46.75 -91.82 54.75
C GLU A 55 -46.78 -90.28 54.75
N GLU A 56 -47.60 -89.64 55.60
CA GLU A 56 -47.66 -88.18 55.73
C GLU A 56 -46.35 -87.60 56.29
N ARG A 57 -45.70 -88.29 57.24
CA ARG A 57 -44.36 -87.92 57.73
C ARG A 57 -43.29 -87.99 56.63
N LYS A 58 -43.39 -88.97 55.72
CA LYS A 58 -42.48 -89.10 54.57
C LYS A 58 -42.74 -87.99 53.54
N GLN A 59 -44.00 -87.65 53.28
CA GLN A 59 -44.38 -86.55 52.40
C GLN A 59 -43.94 -85.18 52.95
N PHE A 60 -43.96 -84.98 54.27
CA PHE A 60 -43.44 -83.78 54.93
C PHE A 60 -41.94 -83.60 54.69
N LYS A 61 -41.15 -84.66 54.90
CA LYS A 61 -39.70 -84.64 54.64
C LYS A 61 -39.37 -84.31 53.18
N GLU A 62 -40.16 -84.83 52.24
CA GLU A 62 -39.99 -84.54 50.82
C GLU A 62 -40.37 -83.10 50.47
N TYR A 63 -41.43 -82.56 51.08
CA TYR A 63 -41.80 -81.15 50.96
C TYR A 63 -40.70 -80.22 51.50
N GLU A 64 -40.20 -80.45 52.71
CA GLU A 64 -39.10 -79.66 53.29
C GLU A 64 -37.86 -79.68 52.41
N LYS A 65 -37.52 -80.87 51.88
CA LYS A 65 -36.39 -81.03 50.96
C LYS A 65 -36.59 -80.17 49.70
N LYS A 66 -37.76 -80.22 49.06
CA LYS A 66 -38.07 -79.42 47.87
C LYS A 66 -38.05 -77.91 48.16
N VAL A 67 -38.58 -77.49 49.31
CA VAL A 67 -38.56 -76.07 49.74
C VAL A 67 -37.13 -75.59 49.97
N LYS A 68 -36.29 -76.42 50.59
CA LYS A 68 -34.88 -76.12 50.80
C LYS A 68 -34.11 -76.03 49.47
N GLU A 69 -34.29 -77.00 48.57
CA GLU A 69 -33.68 -76.99 47.23
C GLU A 69 -34.09 -75.75 46.44
N LEU A 70 -35.38 -75.38 46.46
CA LEU A 70 -35.87 -74.18 45.78
C LEU A 70 -35.26 -72.90 46.35
N ASN A 71 -35.14 -72.78 47.68
CA ASN A 71 -34.48 -71.62 48.30
C ASN A 71 -32.98 -71.56 47.94
N GLU A 72 -32.28 -72.69 47.91
CA GLU A 72 -30.88 -72.75 47.48
C GLU A 72 -30.70 -72.33 46.01
N GLU A 73 -31.62 -72.71 45.13
CA GLU A 73 -31.62 -72.27 43.73
C GLU A 73 -31.90 -70.77 43.59
N ARG A 74 -32.87 -70.22 44.35
CA ARG A 74 -33.14 -68.78 44.40
C ARG A 74 -31.92 -67.99 44.86
N ASP A 75 -31.23 -68.46 45.90
CA ASP A 75 -30.02 -67.81 46.42
C ASP A 75 -28.86 -67.87 45.42
N LYS A 76 -28.68 -69.01 44.73
CA LYS A 76 -27.67 -69.14 43.65
C LYS A 76 -27.98 -68.17 42.51
N TYR A 77 -29.24 -68.07 42.09
CA TYR A 77 -29.65 -67.17 41.02
C TYR A 77 -29.48 -65.70 41.41
N ARG A 78 -29.89 -65.32 42.63
CA ARG A 78 -29.66 -63.97 43.17
C ARG A 78 -28.18 -63.61 43.16
N LYS A 79 -27.30 -64.48 43.68
CA LYS A 79 -25.85 -64.26 43.70
C LYS A 79 -25.27 -64.12 42.28
N SER A 80 -25.78 -64.88 41.32
CA SER A 80 -25.38 -64.75 39.90
C SER A 80 -25.74 -63.37 39.36
N LEU A 81 -26.96 -62.90 39.61
CA LEU A 81 -27.41 -61.57 39.16
C LEU A 81 -26.62 -60.44 39.83
N GLU A 82 -26.32 -60.55 41.13
CA GLU A 82 -25.48 -59.57 41.84
C GLU A 82 -24.05 -59.52 41.26
N ALA A 83 -23.48 -60.69 40.91
CA ALA A 83 -22.16 -60.77 40.30
C ALA A 83 -22.15 -60.15 38.89
N GLU A 84 -23.17 -60.42 38.07
CA GLU A 84 -23.33 -59.80 36.75
C GLU A 84 -23.51 -58.28 36.86
N LEU A 85 -24.35 -57.81 37.77
CA LEU A 85 -24.56 -56.39 38.03
C LEU A 85 -23.23 -55.71 38.39
N LYS A 86 -22.47 -56.29 39.33
CA LYS A 86 -21.17 -55.75 39.74
C LYS A 86 -20.16 -55.75 38.58
N LYS A 87 -20.15 -56.80 37.76
CA LYS A 87 -19.30 -56.89 36.57
C LYS A 87 -19.64 -55.80 35.56
N LEU A 88 -20.92 -55.56 35.30
CA LEU A 88 -21.39 -54.52 34.39
C LEU A 88 -21.06 -53.12 34.92
N GLN A 89 -21.26 -52.87 36.22
CA GLN A 89 -20.89 -51.60 36.85
C GLN A 89 -19.39 -51.31 36.72
N ASN A 90 -18.55 -52.30 37.00
CA ASN A 90 -17.10 -52.17 36.85
C ASN A 90 -16.70 -51.91 35.39
N ALA A 91 -17.30 -52.63 34.44
CA ALA A 91 -17.04 -52.44 33.01
C ALA A 91 -17.46 -51.04 32.52
N ILE A 92 -18.60 -50.51 33.01
CA ILE A 92 -19.04 -49.15 32.69
C ILE A 92 -18.05 -48.13 33.26
N GLN A 93 -17.61 -48.31 34.50
CA GLN A 93 -16.66 -47.41 35.14
C GLN A 93 -15.32 -47.39 34.39
N GLU A 94 -14.77 -48.55 34.09
CA GLU A 94 -13.52 -48.70 33.34
C GLU A 94 -13.63 -48.09 31.94
N ASN A 95 -14.72 -48.36 31.21
CA ASN A 95 -14.93 -47.79 29.88
C ASN A 95 -15.09 -46.27 29.92
N THR A 96 -15.78 -45.72 30.92
CA THR A 96 -15.92 -44.27 31.11
C THR A 96 -14.57 -43.64 31.37
N GLN A 97 -13.78 -44.20 32.29
CA GLN A 97 -12.44 -43.70 32.59
C GLN A 97 -11.52 -43.76 31.36
N ASN A 98 -11.54 -44.87 30.64
CA ASN A 98 -10.78 -45.00 29.40
C ASN A 98 -11.20 -43.94 28.37
N PHE A 99 -12.50 -43.72 28.19
CA PHE A 99 -12.99 -42.69 27.27
C PHE A 99 -12.51 -41.29 27.68
N ASP A 100 -12.63 -40.93 28.95
CA ASP A 100 -12.19 -39.64 29.48
C ASP A 100 -10.68 -39.41 29.28
N GLU A 101 -9.86 -40.45 29.47
CA GLU A 101 -8.42 -40.39 29.19
C GLU A 101 -8.14 -40.14 27.70
N HIS A 102 -8.87 -40.78 26.79
CA HIS A 102 -8.74 -40.52 25.36
C HIS A 102 -9.16 -39.09 25.01
N LEU A 103 -10.26 -38.62 25.58
CA LEU A 103 -10.75 -37.25 25.38
C LEU A 103 -9.74 -36.22 25.89
N LYS A 104 -9.15 -36.45 27.07
CA LYS A 104 -8.10 -35.59 27.63
C LYS A 104 -6.88 -35.55 26.73
N ARG A 105 -6.39 -36.69 26.25
CA ARG A 105 -5.25 -36.75 25.31
C ARG A 105 -5.55 -36.03 23.99
N LEU A 106 -6.78 -36.14 23.48
CA LEU A 106 -7.21 -35.42 22.29
C LEU A 106 -7.22 -33.91 22.53
N PHE A 107 -7.76 -33.47 23.67
CA PHE A 107 -7.77 -32.06 24.05
C PHE A 107 -6.36 -31.48 24.18
N GLU A 108 -5.44 -32.19 24.82
CA GLU A 108 -4.03 -31.79 24.93
C GLU A 108 -3.37 -31.65 23.55
N ARG A 109 -3.64 -32.59 22.62
CA ARG A 109 -3.15 -32.50 21.24
C ARG A 109 -3.73 -31.31 20.50
N ARG A 110 -5.02 -31.03 20.68
CA ARG A 110 -5.69 -29.85 20.08
C ARG A 110 -5.05 -28.56 20.57
N VAL A 111 -4.87 -28.40 21.89
CA VAL A 111 -4.24 -27.20 22.47
C VAL A 111 -2.82 -27.01 21.93
N LYS A 112 -2.03 -28.08 21.82
CA LYS A 112 -0.68 -28.02 21.24
C LYS A 112 -0.71 -27.60 19.76
N ALA A 113 -1.64 -28.12 18.98
CA ALA A 113 -1.79 -27.75 17.57
C ALA A 113 -2.19 -26.27 17.43
N GLU A 114 -3.19 -25.82 18.18
CA GLU A 114 -3.62 -24.41 18.20
C GLU A 114 -2.48 -23.47 18.62
N MET A 115 -1.68 -23.86 19.62
CA MET A 115 -0.50 -23.09 20.03
C MET A 115 0.51 -22.93 18.89
N VAL A 116 0.81 -24.01 18.16
CA VAL A 116 1.74 -23.95 17.01
C VAL A 116 1.16 -23.09 15.88
N ILE A 117 -0.13 -23.26 15.57
CA ILE A 117 -0.81 -22.45 14.55
C ILE A 117 -0.70 -20.96 14.89
N ASN A 118 -1.05 -20.58 16.12
CA ASN A 118 -0.98 -19.18 16.56
C ASN A 118 0.46 -18.63 16.53
N GLN A 119 1.46 -19.45 16.84
CA GLN A 119 2.88 -19.05 16.74
C GLN A 119 3.29 -18.81 15.27
N GLU A 120 2.88 -19.67 14.35
CA GLU A 120 3.17 -19.50 12.93
C GLU A 120 2.40 -18.30 12.33
N GLU A 121 1.14 -18.10 12.69
CA GLU A 121 0.37 -16.92 12.31
C GLU A 121 1.05 -15.61 12.77
N LEU A 122 1.56 -15.59 14.00
CA LEU A 122 2.31 -14.43 14.50
C LEU A 122 3.60 -14.18 13.69
N LYS A 123 4.34 -15.24 13.35
CA LYS A 123 5.55 -15.10 12.50
C LYS A 123 5.20 -14.59 11.11
N ILE A 124 4.13 -15.10 10.50
CA ILE A 124 3.64 -14.63 9.20
C ILE A 124 3.30 -13.14 9.28
N ASN A 125 2.55 -12.71 10.30
CA ASN A 125 2.20 -11.30 10.49
C ASN A 125 3.43 -10.40 10.64
N ASN A 126 4.44 -10.84 11.38
CA ASN A 126 5.69 -10.09 11.54
C ASN A 126 6.46 -9.95 10.22
N ILE A 127 6.52 -11.02 9.42
CA ILE A 127 7.17 -10.98 8.10
C ILE A 127 6.40 -10.04 7.17
N VAL A 128 5.07 -10.13 7.14
CA VAL A 128 4.22 -9.23 6.35
C VAL A 128 4.45 -7.78 6.74
N PHE A 129 4.49 -7.47 8.03
CA PHE A 129 4.80 -6.12 8.50
C PHE A 129 6.19 -5.64 8.03
N SER A 130 7.22 -6.49 8.15
CA SER A 130 8.56 -6.16 7.68
C SER A 130 8.63 -5.92 6.17
N LEU A 131 7.90 -6.70 5.37
CA LEU A 131 7.84 -6.53 3.91
C LEU A 131 7.15 -5.23 3.52
N LEU A 132 6.04 -4.89 4.18
CA LEU A 132 5.34 -3.62 3.94
C LEU A 132 6.21 -2.41 4.29
N LEU A 133 6.97 -2.49 5.39
CA LEU A 133 7.90 -1.43 5.78
C LEU A 133 9.02 -1.28 4.74
N ASP A 134 9.58 -2.39 4.26
CA ASP A 134 10.62 -2.38 3.22
C ASP A 134 10.11 -1.78 1.90
N GLU A 135 8.88 -2.12 1.49
CA GLU A 135 8.23 -1.56 0.32
C GLU A 135 8.01 -0.04 0.46
N GLU A 136 7.56 0.43 1.63
CA GLU A 136 7.40 1.87 1.90
C GLU A 136 8.74 2.61 1.83
N LEU A 137 9.78 2.05 2.46
CA LEU A 137 11.13 2.64 2.44
C LEU A 137 11.71 2.67 1.03
N SER A 138 11.58 1.58 0.28
CA SER A 138 12.05 1.46 -1.11
C SER A 138 11.36 2.46 -2.03
N SER A 139 10.04 2.60 -1.92
CA SER A 139 9.26 3.60 -2.66
C SER A 139 9.71 5.03 -2.34
N ARG A 140 9.92 5.33 -1.05
CA ARG A 140 10.41 6.64 -0.60
C ARG A 140 11.83 6.92 -1.09
N GLU A 141 12.71 5.93 -1.03
CA GLU A 141 14.08 6.03 -1.55
C GLU A 141 14.07 6.30 -3.05
N GLN A 142 13.27 5.55 -3.82
CA GLN A 142 13.14 5.75 -5.25
C GLN A 142 12.64 7.16 -5.59
N PHE A 143 11.65 7.67 -4.85
CA PHE A 143 11.17 9.05 -5.02
C PHE A 143 12.28 10.07 -4.77
N LEU A 144 13.05 9.92 -3.68
CA LEU A 144 14.14 10.84 -3.34
C LEU A 144 15.27 10.79 -4.37
N ASN A 145 15.62 9.61 -4.87
CA ASN A 145 16.62 9.44 -5.93
C ASN A 145 16.19 10.13 -7.22
N ASN A 146 14.93 9.96 -7.64
CA ASN A 146 14.37 10.64 -8.80
C ASN A 146 14.37 12.17 -8.62
N TYR A 147 14.02 12.65 -7.43
CA TYR A 147 14.04 14.07 -7.11
C TYR A 147 15.46 14.64 -7.15
N LEU A 148 16.43 13.93 -6.57
CA LEU A 148 17.84 14.30 -6.59
C LEU A 148 18.37 14.39 -8.02
N GLN A 149 18.08 13.38 -8.87
CA GLN A 149 18.49 13.38 -10.26
C GLN A 149 17.95 14.61 -10.99
N LYS A 150 16.64 14.90 -10.84
CA LYS A 150 16.03 16.09 -11.43
C LYS A 150 16.72 17.38 -10.99
N LYS A 151 17.08 17.50 -9.70
CA LYS A 151 17.81 18.66 -9.18
C LYS A 151 19.23 18.75 -9.71
N GLN A 152 19.92 17.63 -9.93
CA GLN A 152 21.24 17.62 -10.55
C GLN A 152 21.17 18.05 -12.03
N ASP A 153 20.15 17.62 -12.77
CA ASP A 153 19.94 18.04 -14.15
C ASP A 153 19.66 19.55 -14.25
N GLU A 154 18.79 20.08 -13.37
CA GLU A 154 18.51 21.52 -13.27
C GLU A 154 19.76 22.34 -12.92
N LYS A 155 20.58 21.84 -11.98
CA LYS A 155 21.86 22.45 -11.61
C LYS A 155 22.82 22.49 -12.80
N THR A 156 22.93 21.38 -13.54
CA THR A 156 23.82 21.26 -14.70
C THR A 156 23.43 22.27 -15.78
N LYS A 157 22.14 22.31 -16.15
CA LYS A 157 21.60 23.29 -17.12
C LYS A 157 21.86 24.73 -16.72
N THR A 158 21.66 25.05 -15.44
CA THR A 158 21.90 26.40 -14.92
C THR A 158 23.40 26.74 -14.95
N SER A 159 24.26 25.77 -14.62
CA SER A 159 25.71 25.94 -14.69
C SER A 159 26.20 26.19 -16.12
N GLU A 160 25.67 25.46 -17.10
CA GLU A 160 25.96 25.67 -18.52
C GLU A 160 25.49 27.04 -19.00
N ALA A 161 24.28 27.47 -18.61
CA ALA A 161 23.77 28.79 -18.94
C ALA A 161 24.63 29.93 -18.35
N ILE A 162 25.09 29.76 -17.10
CA ILE A 162 26.01 30.71 -16.46
C ILE A 162 27.34 30.76 -17.19
N GLN A 163 27.88 29.61 -17.59
CA GLN A 163 29.15 29.53 -18.31
C GLN A 163 29.05 30.24 -19.66
N LYS A 164 27.99 29.96 -20.43
CA LYS A 164 27.74 30.64 -21.71
C LYS A 164 27.57 32.15 -21.54
N ALA A 165 26.82 32.59 -20.54
CA ALA A 165 26.65 34.03 -20.28
C ALA A 165 27.96 34.73 -19.91
N ARG A 166 28.90 34.02 -19.25
CA ARG A 166 30.25 34.55 -18.98
C ARG A 166 31.07 34.68 -20.26
N GLU A 167 31.05 33.65 -21.12
CA GLU A 167 31.71 33.68 -22.42
C GLU A 167 31.18 34.82 -23.30
N ASP A 168 29.86 34.96 -23.39
CA ASP A 168 29.21 36.06 -24.13
C ASP A 168 29.62 37.43 -23.56
N LEU A 169 29.68 37.57 -22.23
CA LEU A 169 30.12 38.80 -21.58
C LEU A 169 31.58 39.15 -21.91
N ASP A 170 32.47 38.17 -21.93
CA ASP A 170 33.87 38.39 -22.26
C ASP A 170 34.03 38.80 -23.73
N VAL A 171 33.28 38.19 -24.65
CA VAL A 171 33.20 38.63 -26.05
C VAL A 171 32.67 40.07 -26.17
N PHE A 172 31.62 40.43 -25.42
CA PHE A 172 31.11 41.81 -25.44
C PHE A 172 32.12 42.82 -24.90
N LYS A 173 32.88 42.47 -23.86
CA LYS A 173 33.96 43.33 -23.36
C LYS A 173 35.07 43.51 -24.38
N GLU A 174 35.53 42.44 -25.03
CA GLU A 174 36.56 42.52 -26.07
C GLU A 174 36.10 43.39 -27.25
N ASN A 175 34.85 43.22 -27.68
CA ASN A 175 34.25 44.05 -28.74
C ASN A 175 34.16 45.52 -28.32
N HIS A 176 33.69 45.80 -27.10
CA HIS A 176 33.63 47.15 -26.55
C HIS A 176 35.02 47.79 -26.48
N ASP A 177 36.02 47.08 -25.97
CA ASP A 177 37.38 47.58 -25.86
C ASP A 177 38.01 47.85 -27.23
N THR A 178 37.70 47.00 -28.23
CA THR A 178 38.10 47.21 -29.63
C THR A 178 37.48 48.48 -30.20
N LEU A 179 36.16 48.67 -30.08
CA LEU A 179 35.50 49.87 -30.59
C LEU A 179 35.98 51.15 -29.88
N VAL A 180 36.24 51.09 -28.58
CA VAL A 180 36.84 52.21 -27.83
C VAL A 180 38.26 52.51 -28.30
N ALA A 181 39.05 51.48 -28.66
CA ALA A 181 40.38 51.67 -29.23
C ALA A 181 40.32 52.30 -30.63
N GLU A 182 39.40 51.84 -31.48
CA GLU A 182 39.14 52.41 -32.81
C GLU A 182 38.71 53.88 -32.74
N ASP A 183 37.79 54.25 -31.83
CA ASP A 183 37.39 55.65 -31.62
C ASP A 183 38.59 56.53 -31.22
N LYS A 184 39.46 56.02 -30.32
CA LYS A 184 40.70 56.72 -29.96
C LYS A 184 41.65 56.86 -31.15
N VAL A 185 41.69 55.90 -32.07
CA VAL A 185 42.49 55.99 -33.30
C VAL A 185 41.94 57.06 -34.23
N LEU A 186 40.63 57.03 -34.52
CA LEU A 186 39.95 58.04 -35.34
C LEU A 186 40.16 59.46 -34.78
N ASP A 187 40.10 59.60 -33.47
CA ASP A 187 40.33 60.89 -32.83
C ASP A 187 41.76 61.41 -32.99
N ARG A 188 42.76 60.52 -32.92
CA ARG A 188 44.17 60.88 -33.09
C ARG A 188 44.54 61.10 -34.56
N SER A 189 43.92 60.37 -35.49
CA SER A 189 44.17 60.50 -36.93
C SER A 189 43.49 61.72 -37.54
N PHE A 190 42.42 62.24 -36.91
CA PHE A 190 41.64 63.36 -37.43
C PHE A 190 42.50 64.53 -37.94
N LYS A 191 43.41 65.05 -37.11
CA LYS A 191 44.24 66.21 -37.54
C LYS A 191 45.21 65.88 -38.69
N LYS A 192 45.57 64.60 -38.87
CA LYS A 192 46.41 64.15 -39.98
C LYS A 192 45.61 64.05 -41.28
N GLU A 193 44.35 63.63 -41.21
CA GLU A 193 43.46 63.50 -42.38
C GLU A 193 43.13 64.85 -43.02
N PHE A 194 43.19 65.95 -42.25
CA PHE A 194 42.94 67.31 -42.75
C PHE A 194 44.23 68.17 -42.81
N SER A 195 45.40 67.56 -43.01
CA SER A 195 46.67 68.33 -43.07
C SER A 195 46.77 69.30 -44.24
N ASP A 196 45.95 69.12 -45.27
CA ASP A 196 46.00 69.86 -46.53
C ASP A 196 45.31 71.24 -46.46
N ILE A 197 44.67 71.57 -45.33
CA ILE A 197 44.04 72.86 -45.06
C ILE A 197 44.75 73.63 -43.94
N SER A 198 44.41 74.91 -43.77
CA SER A 198 45.04 75.74 -42.73
C SER A 198 44.79 75.19 -41.32
N GLY A 199 45.78 75.26 -40.44
CA GLY A 199 45.67 74.72 -39.06
C GLY A 199 44.49 75.31 -38.25
N HIS A 200 44.14 76.58 -38.50
CA HIS A 200 42.96 77.19 -37.90
C HIS A 200 41.66 76.51 -38.35
N GLN A 201 41.53 76.18 -39.65
CA GLN A 201 40.37 75.47 -40.17
C GLN A 201 40.31 74.03 -39.63
N VAL A 202 41.44 73.33 -39.47
CA VAL A 202 41.49 72.01 -38.84
C VAL A 202 40.98 72.04 -37.40
N ASP A 203 41.36 73.04 -36.61
CA ASP A 203 40.90 73.17 -35.22
C ASP A 203 39.40 73.49 -35.11
N VAL A 204 38.86 74.28 -36.05
CA VAL A 204 37.41 74.53 -36.16
C VAL A 204 36.67 73.22 -36.50
N LEU A 205 37.14 72.48 -37.50
CA LEU A 205 36.56 71.19 -37.89
C LEU A 205 36.66 70.16 -36.75
N TYR A 206 37.76 70.12 -36.00
CA TYR A 206 37.92 69.21 -34.86
C TYR A 206 36.91 69.49 -33.73
N LYS A 207 36.60 70.77 -33.45
CA LYS A 207 35.53 71.14 -32.51
C LYS A 207 34.16 70.64 -32.99
N LEU A 208 33.90 70.72 -34.29
CA LEU A 208 32.67 70.19 -34.90
C LEU A 208 32.64 68.65 -34.92
N PHE A 209 33.78 67.98 -35.05
CA PHE A 209 33.93 66.52 -34.98
C PHE A 209 33.65 65.96 -33.58
N LYS A 210 34.04 66.70 -32.54
CA LYS A 210 33.74 66.35 -31.13
C LYS A 210 32.30 66.68 -30.72
N ARG A 211 31.57 67.47 -31.50
CA ARG A 211 30.20 67.87 -31.17
C ARG A 211 29.24 66.70 -31.35
N ARG A 212 28.60 66.27 -30.26
CA ARG A 212 27.60 65.19 -30.29
C ARG A 212 26.26 65.66 -30.89
N PRO A 213 25.61 64.84 -31.73
CA PRO A 213 24.19 65.03 -32.07
C PRO A 213 23.32 65.12 -30.82
N ARG A 214 22.40 66.08 -30.79
CA ARG A 214 21.38 66.18 -29.74
C ARG A 214 20.20 65.30 -30.13
N VAL A 215 20.21 64.05 -29.68
CA VAL A 215 19.04 63.17 -29.83
C VAL A 215 17.97 63.62 -28.82
N PRO A 216 16.73 63.96 -29.25
CA PRO A 216 15.64 64.24 -28.33
C PRO A 216 15.37 62.98 -27.48
N LYS A 217 15.54 63.07 -26.16
CA LYS A 217 15.14 61.99 -25.25
C LYS A 217 13.61 61.88 -25.30
N GLN A 218 13.07 60.94 -26.07
CA GLN A 218 11.70 60.51 -25.85
C GLN A 218 11.64 59.93 -24.44
N LYS A 219 10.81 60.51 -23.58
CA LYS A 219 10.47 59.92 -22.28
C LYS A 219 9.80 58.58 -22.57
N THR A 220 10.54 57.48 -22.48
CA THR A 220 9.99 56.14 -22.49
C THR A 220 9.19 55.95 -21.20
N GLN A 221 7.90 56.31 -21.23
CA GLN A 221 6.89 55.60 -20.45
C GLN A 221 6.83 54.19 -21.05
N THR A 222 7.73 53.31 -20.63
CA THR A 222 7.65 51.90 -20.96
C THR A 222 7.35 51.18 -19.66
N GLU A 223 6.06 50.93 -19.50
CA GLU A 223 5.42 49.86 -18.75
C GLU A 223 6.34 49.09 -17.78
N VAL A 224 6.09 49.33 -16.49
CA VAL A 224 6.69 48.67 -15.31
C VAL A 224 6.34 47.15 -15.25
N ASN A 225 5.76 46.57 -16.29
CA ASN A 225 5.09 45.26 -16.21
C ASN A 225 5.90 44.05 -16.70
N THR A 226 7.22 44.15 -16.84
CA THR A 226 8.05 42.96 -17.07
C THR A 226 9.39 43.04 -16.33
N LEU A 227 9.30 43.13 -15.00
CA LEU A 227 10.42 42.94 -14.08
C LEU A 227 10.76 41.44 -13.91
N VAL A 228 11.06 40.76 -15.02
CA VAL A 228 11.84 39.52 -14.96
C VAL A 228 13.28 39.91 -15.31
N PRO A 229 14.19 40.03 -14.33
CA PRO A 229 15.55 40.51 -14.55
C PRO A 229 16.36 39.66 -15.55
N TYR A 230 15.91 38.42 -15.79
CA TYR A 230 16.56 37.41 -16.64
C TYR A 230 15.68 36.87 -17.78
N GLY A 231 14.54 37.52 -18.09
CA GLY A 231 13.70 37.11 -19.22
C GLY A 231 14.29 37.56 -20.55
N GLU A 232 14.15 36.75 -21.61
CA GLU A 232 14.44 37.19 -22.98
C GLU A 232 13.60 38.44 -23.28
N ARG A 233 14.24 39.60 -23.44
CA ARG A 233 13.55 40.85 -23.81
C ARG A 233 13.33 40.88 -25.32
N PRO A 234 12.12 40.60 -25.84
CA PRO A 234 11.85 40.64 -27.26
C PRO A 234 11.53 42.10 -27.61
N GLY A 235 12.55 42.94 -27.77
CA GLY A 235 12.33 44.37 -28.03
C GLY A 235 13.59 45.23 -28.15
N SER A 236 14.74 44.79 -27.63
CA SER A 236 15.97 45.59 -27.67
C SER A 236 16.42 45.92 -29.11
N GLY A 237 16.30 44.99 -30.06
CA GLY A 237 16.74 45.20 -31.43
C GLY A 237 15.89 46.19 -32.25
N LYS A 238 14.57 46.29 -31.99
CA LYS A 238 13.70 47.25 -32.69
C LYS A 238 13.88 48.68 -32.15
N LEU A 239 13.95 48.81 -30.83
CA LEU A 239 14.20 50.10 -30.17
C LEU A 239 15.59 50.66 -30.54
N ASN A 240 16.60 49.81 -30.67
CA ASN A 240 17.93 50.24 -31.14
C ASN A 240 17.85 50.78 -32.58
N LYS A 241 17.17 50.10 -33.51
CA LYS A 241 17.06 50.60 -34.90
C LYS A 241 16.37 51.97 -35.00
N GLU A 242 15.30 52.18 -34.24
CA GLU A 242 14.57 53.47 -34.23
C GLU A 242 15.40 54.60 -33.63
N THR A 243 16.13 54.32 -32.53
CA THR A 243 17.04 55.32 -31.94
C THR A 243 18.22 55.66 -32.85
N PHE A 244 18.76 54.68 -33.57
CA PHE A 244 19.80 54.92 -34.57
C PHE A 244 19.29 55.79 -35.71
N ALA A 245 18.10 55.51 -36.25
CA ALA A 245 17.51 56.33 -37.30
C ALA A 245 17.31 57.79 -36.85
N GLN A 246 16.89 58.00 -35.60
CA GLN A 246 16.74 59.34 -35.03
C GLN A 246 18.10 60.04 -34.84
N LEU A 247 19.15 59.30 -34.46
CA LEU A 247 20.51 59.80 -34.37
C LEU A 247 21.04 60.27 -35.73
N MET A 248 20.85 59.47 -36.78
CA MET A 248 21.28 59.80 -38.14
C MET A 248 20.54 61.01 -38.69
N LYS A 249 19.24 61.14 -38.40
CA LYS A 249 18.46 62.34 -38.75
C LYS A 249 19.02 63.61 -38.10
N SER A 250 19.46 63.53 -36.84
CA SER A 250 20.14 64.66 -36.18
C SER A 250 21.52 64.94 -36.79
N MET A 251 22.17 63.97 -37.44
CA MET A 251 23.41 64.21 -38.18
C MET A 251 23.19 65.00 -39.46
N ASP A 252 22.12 64.73 -40.20
CA ASP A 252 21.77 65.51 -41.38
C ASP A 252 21.62 67.01 -41.08
N GLU A 253 21.06 67.36 -39.92
CA GLU A 253 20.97 68.74 -39.47
C GLU A 253 22.34 69.36 -39.18
N LEU A 254 23.28 68.60 -38.60
CA LEU A 254 24.63 69.11 -38.33
C LEU A 254 25.51 69.15 -39.59
N ASP A 255 25.27 68.27 -40.55
CA ASP A 255 26.01 68.15 -41.83
C ASP A 255 25.53 69.15 -42.89
N ASN A 256 24.43 69.86 -42.62
CA ASN A 256 23.89 70.88 -43.51
C ASN A 256 24.96 71.93 -43.88
N VAL A 257 25.04 72.28 -45.17
CA VAL A 257 25.98 73.25 -45.75
C VAL A 257 25.91 74.62 -45.05
N SER A 258 24.77 74.98 -44.45
CA SER A 258 24.64 76.19 -43.63
C SER A 258 25.55 76.22 -42.40
N ASN A 259 26.04 75.07 -41.93
CA ASN A 259 26.97 74.94 -40.81
C ASN A 259 28.44 74.88 -41.25
N MET A 260 28.73 74.92 -42.56
CA MET A 260 30.08 74.89 -43.11
C MET A 260 30.83 76.19 -42.76
N PRO A 261 32.07 76.12 -42.24
CA PRO A 261 32.87 77.32 -41.96
C PRO A 261 33.10 78.18 -43.21
N GLU A 262 33.06 79.50 -43.05
CA GLU A 262 33.31 80.45 -44.14
C GLU A 262 34.72 80.27 -44.73
N GLY A 263 34.81 80.16 -46.06
CA GLY A 263 36.08 80.00 -46.77
C GLY A 263 36.66 78.57 -46.80
N LEU A 264 35.90 77.55 -46.38
CA LEU A 264 36.25 76.14 -46.56
C LEU A 264 35.78 75.64 -47.93
N ASP A 265 36.61 74.85 -48.62
CA ASP A 265 36.25 74.21 -49.88
C ASP A 265 35.11 73.19 -49.67
N PRO A 266 34.01 73.23 -50.44
CA PRO A 266 32.92 72.26 -50.33
C PRO A 266 33.35 70.79 -50.38
N SER A 267 34.42 70.46 -51.12
CA SER A 267 34.93 69.08 -51.19
C SER A 267 35.51 68.60 -49.84
N VAL A 268 36.18 69.49 -49.11
CA VAL A 268 36.72 69.23 -47.77
C VAL A 268 35.60 69.10 -46.74
N TRP A 269 34.54 69.89 -46.88
CA TRP A 269 33.35 69.77 -46.04
C TRP A 269 32.63 68.43 -46.22
N GLU A 270 32.46 67.97 -47.46
CA GLU A 270 31.87 66.65 -47.74
C GLU A 270 32.71 65.51 -47.13
N HIS A 271 34.04 65.59 -47.27
CA HIS A 271 34.96 64.63 -46.64
C HIS A 271 34.87 64.66 -45.10
N PHE A 272 34.76 65.84 -44.50
CA PHE A 272 34.54 66.01 -43.07
C PHE A 272 33.21 65.40 -42.59
N CYS A 273 32.11 65.66 -43.31
CA CYS A 273 30.81 65.08 -43.01
C CYS A 273 30.83 63.55 -43.06
N ALA A 274 31.47 62.97 -44.09
CA ALA A 274 31.65 61.53 -44.20
C ALA A 274 32.46 60.95 -43.03
N THR A 275 33.57 61.59 -42.66
CA THR A 275 34.44 61.17 -41.54
C THR A 275 33.71 61.26 -40.20
N ARG A 276 32.93 62.34 -39.98
CA ARG A 276 32.13 62.52 -38.77
C ARG A 276 31.01 61.49 -38.66
N ARG A 277 30.32 61.18 -39.77
CA ARG A 277 29.29 60.14 -39.80
C ARG A 277 29.90 58.76 -39.51
N ALA A 278 31.01 58.40 -40.14
CA ALA A 278 31.70 57.14 -39.88
C ALA A 278 32.07 56.98 -38.39
N LYS A 279 32.52 58.06 -37.75
CA LYS A 279 32.81 58.08 -36.32
C LYS A 279 31.57 57.87 -35.45
N VAL A 280 30.48 58.59 -35.74
CA VAL A 280 29.20 58.46 -35.00
C VAL A 280 28.58 57.07 -35.19
N GLU A 281 28.68 56.50 -36.38
CA GLU A 281 28.27 55.12 -36.64
C GLU A 281 29.10 54.11 -35.85
N ASN A 282 30.40 54.35 -35.65
CA ASN A 282 31.24 53.48 -34.83
C ASN A 282 30.94 53.63 -33.34
N GLU A 283 30.78 54.85 -32.84
CA GLU A 283 30.38 55.13 -31.45
C GLU A 283 29.02 54.50 -31.11
N TYR A 284 28.09 54.42 -32.07
CA TYR A 284 26.77 53.80 -31.86
C TYR A 284 26.82 52.27 -31.74
N LYS A 285 27.89 51.63 -32.22
CA LYS A 285 28.09 50.18 -32.10
C LYS A 285 28.63 49.78 -30.72
N VAL A 286 29.14 50.74 -29.93
CA VAL A 286 29.61 50.58 -28.54
C VAL A 286 28.42 50.41 -27.60
#